data_AF-A0A943KEK2-F1
#
_entry.id   AF-A0A943KEK2-F1
#
_cell.length_a   1.000
_cell.length_b   1.000
_cell.length_c   1.000
_cell.angle_alpha   90.00
_cell.angle_beta   90.00
_cell.angle_gamma   90.00
#
_symmetry.space_group_name_H-M   'P 1'
#
loop_
_entity.id
_entity.type
_entity.pdbx_description
1 polymer ?
#
loop_
_entity_poly.entity_id
_entity_poly.type
_entity_poly.pdbx_seq_one_letter_code
_entity_poly.pdbx_strand_id
1 'polypeptide(L)'
;MIKEAICTGATIEEAREKALAELAAPEDIEVKIEVLEMPVKKTFGLFGGAPAKVRASYEESPAGKAIDYLKRVLEGMGIPDVTVKEICEDGHYRLDLDCGENHGAIIGRRGETLDALQYLTSLVANRGAEEYIRISLNVGDYREKRDETLRSLARKNANQVLKYGRNVTLEPMNPYERRVIHTTIQEMEGVQSHSVGSDSDRRVVISLEEGVKPTHGGGYHKGRGGRGRSGGHDSRGPRRDASSSAFREKNPQEPSRTPHRDAGSAPLYGKIETKSE
;
A
#
# COMPACT_ATOMS: atom_id res chain seq x y z
N MET A 1 -17.72 7.78 23.12
CA MET A 1 -18.42 7.52 24.40
C MET A 1 -17.93 8.55 25.41
N ILE A 2 -18.81 9.14 26.21
CA ILE A 2 -18.38 10.10 27.24
C ILE A 2 -17.96 9.31 28.47
N LYS A 3 -16.69 9.44 28.88
CA LYS A 3 -16.24 8.95 30.19
C LYS A 3 -16.28 10.10 31.17
N GLU A 4 -16.79 9.85 32.36
CA GLU A 4 -16.84 10.83 33.44
C GLU A 4 -16.40 10.22 34.77
N ALA A 5 -15.77 11.05 35.60
CA ALA A 5 -15.45 10.77 36.99
C ALA A 5 -15.90 11.94 37.86
N ILE A 6 -16.52 11.65 39.00
CA ILE A 6 -17.02 12.65 39.94
C ILE A 6 -16.34 12.41 41.28
N CYS A 7 -15.53 13.38 41.73
CA CYS A 7 -14.79 13.25 42.98
C CYS A 7 -15.05 14.43 43.92
N THR A 8 -14.90 14.16 45.22
CA THR A 8 -15.01 15.15 46.29
C THR A 8 -13.66 15.49 46.90
N GLY A 9 -13.43 16.76 47.23
CA GLY A 9 -12.22 17.24 47.91
C GLY A 9 -12.51 18.37 48.90
N ALA A 10 -11.56 18.67 49.80
CA ALA A 10 -11.71 19.78 50.74
C ALA A 10 -11.59 21.14 50.03
N THR A 11 -10.85 21.18 48.92
CA THR A 11 -10.74 22.33 48.01
C THR A 11 -11.13 21.91 46.58
N ILE A 12 -11.41 22.90 45.73
CA ILE A 12 -11.69 22.67 44.30
C ILE A 12 -10.48 22.02 43.62
N GLU A 13 -9.26 22.42 43.99
CA GLU A 13 -8.02 21.87 43.42
C GLU A 13 -7.84 20.40 43.81
N GLU A 14 -8.07 20.04 45.08
CA GLU A 14 -7.98 18.66 45.53
C GLU A 14 -9.05 17.77 44.88
N ALA A 15 -10.27 18.29 44.71
CA ALA A 15 -11.34 17.60 44.00
C ALA A 15 -11.02 17.42 42.50
N ARG A 16 -10.35 18.40 41.88
CA ARG A 16 -9.88 18.34 40.50
C ARG A 16 -8.81 17.27 40.29
N GLU A 17 -7.76 17.27 41.10
CA GLU A 17 -6.69 16.27 40.99
C GLU A 17 -7.22 14.85 41.16
N LYS A 18 -8.13 14.64 42.12
CA LYS A 18 -8.78 13.34 42.32
C LYS A 18 -9.64 12.93 41.12
N ALA A 19 -10.43 13.86 40.58
CA ALA A 19 -11.25 13.59 39.40
C ALA A 19 -10.42 13.28 38.15
N LEU A 20 -9.30 13.96 37.96
CA LEU A 20 -8.34 13.68 36.88
C LEU A 20 -7.65 12.32 37.06
N ALA A 21 -7.21 12.01 38.28
CA ALA A 21 -6.57 10.73 38.59
C ALA A 21 -7.53 9.54 38.40
N GLU A 22 -8.80 9.70 38.80
CA GLU A 22 -9.82 8.66 38.67
C GLU A 22 -10.32 8.50 37.23
N LEU A 23 -10.40 9.61 36.46
CA LEU A 23 -10.78 9.57 35.05
C LEU A 23 -9.71 8.88 34.17
N ALA A 24 -8.45 8.87 34.61
CA ALA A 24 -7.29 8.31 33.89
C ALA A 24 -7.29 8.73 32.41
N ALA A 25 -7.53 10.02 32.16
CA ALA A 25 -7.59 10.57 30.81
C ALA A 25 -6.20 10.49 30.15
N PRO A 26 -6.11 10.10 28.87
CA PRO A 26 -4.89 10.25 28.09
C PRO A 26 -4.45 11.72 28.06
N GLU A 27 -3.14 11.98 28.12
CA GLU A 27 -2.58 13.36 28.15
C GLU A 27 -2.99 14.20 26.92
N ASP A 28 -3.37 13.52 25.84
CA ASP A 28 -3.65 14.11 24.54
C ASP A 28 -5.12 14.55 24.36
N ILE A 29 -5.99 14.30 25.36
CA ILE A 29 -7.43 14.56 25.26
C ILE A 29 -7.83 15.75 26.14
N GLU A 30 -8.58 16.69 25.57
CA GLU A 30 -9.16 17.80 26.33
C GLU A 30 -10.23 17.29 27.31
N VAL A 31 -9.91 17.36 28.60
CA VAL A 31 -10.83 17.02 29.70
C VAL A 31 -11.68 18.24 30.07
N LYS A 32 -13.00 18.11 29.96
CA LYS A 32 -13.96 19.09 30.46
C LYS A 32 -14.10 18.93 31.98
N ILE A 33 -13.81 20.01 32.72
CA ILE A 33 -13.90 20.05 34.18
C ILE A 33 -15.06 20.97 34.60
N GLU A 34 -16.08 20.39 35.22
CA GLU A 34 -17.23 21.09 35.76
C GLU A 34 -17.22 21.05 37.30
N VAL A 35 -17.34 22.21 37.95
CA VAL A 35 -17.47 22.29 39.41
C VAL A 35 -18.95 22.17 39.77
N LEU A 36 -19.33 21.05 40.38
CA LEU A 36 -20.72 20.76 40.76
C LEU A 36 -21.09 21.39 42.10
N GLU A 37 -20.14 21.46 43.05
CA GLU A 37 -20.40 21.98 44.40
C GLU A 37 -19.16 22.73 44.91
N MET A 38 -19.35 23.97 45.39
CA MET A 38 -18.27 24.76 45.98
C MET A 38 -18.06 24.38 47.45
N PRO A 39 -16.81 24.38 47.94
CA PRO A 39 -16.52 24.04 49.33
C PRO A 39 -17.04 25.10 50.29
N VAL A 40 -17.91 24.71 51.22
CA VAL A 40 -18.42 25.60 52.27
C VAL A 40 -17.68 25.31 53.57
N LYS A 41 -16.89 26.28 54.04
CA LYS A 41 -16.18 26.17 55.32
C LYS A 41 -17.15 26.33 56.48
N LYS A 42 -16.92 25.56 57.55
CA LYS A 42 -17.66 25.63 58.82
C LYS A 42 -17.53 27.04 59.40
N THR A 43 -18.64 27.74 59.54
CA THR A 43 -18.71 28.99 60.31
C THR A 43 -19.51 28.73 61.59
N PHE A 44 -18.89 29.06 62.73
CA PHE A 44 -19.48 29.22 64.07
C PHE A 44 -20.77 28.43 64.37
N GLY A 45 -20.63 27.15 64.77
CA GLY A 45 -21.65 26.41 65.52
C GLY A 45 -22.72 25.62 64.75
N LEU A 46 -22.76 25.66 63.42
CA LEU A 46 -23.72 24.89 62.61
C LEU A 46 -23.11 23.63 61.98
N PHE A 47 -23.78 22.49 62.15
CA PHE A 47 -23.44 21.21 61.52
C PHE A 47 -23.79 21.26 60.02
N GLY A 48 -22.79 21.38 59.15
CA GLY A 48 -23.02 21.27 57.70
C GLY A 48 -21.90 21.89 56.86
N GLY A 49 -20.71 21.29 56.86
CA GLY A 49 -19.70 21.60 55.85
C GLY A 49 -19.89 20.70 54.63
N ALA A 50 -19.92 21.27 53.43
CA ALA A 50 -20.00 20.53 52.18
C ALA A 50 -18.62 20.52 51.49
N PRO A 51 -18.08 19.33 51.11
CA PRO A 51 -16.85 19.25 50.34
C PRO A 51 -17.09 19.75 48.90
N ALA A 52 -16.03 20.21 48.25
CA ALA A 52 -16.08 20.55 46.83
C ALA A 52 -16.36 19.29 46.02
N LYS A 53 -17.26 19.36 45.03
CA LYS A 53 -17.51 18.29 44.05
C LYS A 53 -17.12 18.77 42.67
N VAL A 54 -16.34 17.96 41.97
CA VAL A 54 -15.90 18.24 40.60
C VAL A 54 -16.20 17.02 39.74
N ARG A 55 -16.78 17.27 38.56
CA ARG A 55 -16.94 16.30 37.48
C ARG A 55 -15.86 16.58 36.44
N ALA A 56 -15.07 15.56 36.12
CA ALA A 56 -14.19 15.56 34.97
C ALA A 56 -14.79 14.63 33.92
N SER A 57 -14.86 15.06 32.66
CA SER A 57 -15.35 14.24 31.56
C SER A 57 -14.55 14.45 30.29
N TYR A 58 -14.39 13.40 29.48
CA TYR A 58 -13.86 13.52 28.14
C TYR A 58 -14.69 12.70 27.15
N GLU A 59 -14.68 13.13 25.90
CA GLU A 59 -15.34 12.43 24.82
C GLU A 59 -14.32 11.54 24.10
N GLU A 60 -14.46 10.23 24.26
CA GLU A 60 -13.65 9.27 23.54
C GLU A 60 -14.17 9.19 22.11
N SER A 61 -13.35 9.64 21.14
CA SER A 61 -13.64 9.50 19.71
C SER A 61 -13.93 8.03 19.39
N PRO A 62 -14.89 7.72 18.49
CA PRO A 62 -15.05 6.38 17.93
C PRO A 62 -13.74 5.80 17.35
N ALA A 63 -12.83 6.65 16.86
CA ALA A 63 -11.51 6.27 16.38
C ALA A 63 -10.45 6.14 17.48
N GLY A 64 -10.74 6.52 18.74
CA GLY A 64 -9.79 6.49 19.86
C GLY A 64 -9.18 5.10 20.09
N LYS A 65 -10.00 4.05 20.06
CA LYS A 65 -9.53 2.64 20.13
C LYS A 65 -8.55 2.29 19.01
N ALA A 66 -8.77 2.86 17.83
CA ALA A 66 -7.93 2.65 16.66
C ALA A 66 -6.57 3.35 16.82
N ILE A 67 -6.58 4.58 17.34
CA ILE A 67 -5.38 5.37 17.64
C ILE A 67 -4.54 4.67 18.72
N ASP A 68 -5.16 4.20 19.80
CA ASP A 68 -4.47 3.47 20.87
C ASP A 68 -3.82 2.19 20.36
N TYR A 69 -4.55 1.43 19.53
CA TYR A 69 -4.03 0.23 18.91
C TYR A 69 -2.83 0.54 18.01
N LEU A 70 -2.95 1.57 17.17
CA LEU A 70 -1.89 1.98 16.25
C LEU A 70 -0.64 2.40 17.02
N LYS A 71 -0.78 3.21 18.07
CA LYS A 71 0.34 3.61 18.94
C LYS A 71 1.05 2.40 19.56
N ARG A 72 0.30 1.43 20.10
CA ARG A 72 0.89 0.20 20.68
C ARG A 72 1.63 -0.65 19.66
N VAL A 73 1.09 -0.77 18.45
CA VAL A 73 1.75 -1.52 17.37
C VAL A 73 3.04 -0.81 16.94
N LEU A 74 3.01 0.50 16.77
CA LEU A 74 4.18 1.29 16.37
C LEU A 74 5.26 1.31 17.46
N GLU A 75 4.88 1.41 18.73
CA GLU A 75 5.79 1.24 19.86
C GLU A 75 6.46 -0.14 19.83
N GLY A 76 5.69 -1.22 19.61
CA GLY A 76 6.22 -2.57 19.45
C GLY A 76 7.13 -2.76 18.22
N MET A 77 6.98 -1.92 17.21
CA MET A 77 7.87 -1.86 16.03
C MET A 77 9.14 -1.03 16.28
N GLY A 78 9.31 -0.42 17.46
CA GLY A 78 10.44 0.43 17.81
C GLY A 78 10.31 1.87 17.33
N ILE A 79 9.07 2.34 17.07
CA ILE A 79 8.77 3.71 16.63
C ILE A 79 7.85 4.37 17.68
N PRO A 80 8.40 4.82 18.82
CA PRO A 80 7.61 5.40 19.91
C PRO A 80 7.13 6.83 19.59
N ASP A 81 7.92 7.59 18.81
CA ASP A 81 7.66 9.01 18.53
C ASP A 81 6.71 9.17 17.33
N VAL A 82 5.42 8.90 17.55
CA VAL A 82 4.38 9.01 16.51
C VAL A 82 3.31 10.00 16.93
N THR A 83 3.19 11.08 16.16
CA THR A 83 2.07 12.02 16.28
C THR A 83 0.95 11.57 15.36
N VAL A 84 -0.23 11.33 15.91
CA VAL A 84 -1.43 10.97 15.14
C VAL A 84 -2.40 12.15 15.18
N LYS A 85 -2.71 12.71 14.01
CA LYS A 85 -3.76 13.73 13.87
C LYS A 85 -5.02 13.06 13.32
N GLU A 86 -6.10 13.17 14.07
CA GLU A 86 -7.41 12.69 13.68
C GLU A 86 -8.18 13.80 12.95
N ILE A 87 -8.67 13.49 11.74
CA ILE A 87 -9.52 14.36 10.95
C ILE A 87 -10.80 13.58 10.64
N CYS A 88 -11.94 14.10 11.08
CA CYS A 88 -13.25 13.51 10.79
C CYS A 88 -13.98 14.34 9.73
N GLU A 89 -14.26 13.73 8.59
CA GLU A 89 -15.03 14.32 7.48
C GLU A 89 -16.15 13.34 7.10
N ASP A 90 -17.43 13.75 7.23
CA ASP A 90 -18.60 12.97 6.80
C ASP A 90 -18.65 11.50 7.28
N GLY A 91 -18.23 11.24 8.53
CA GLY A 91 -18.18 9.87 9.10
C GLY A 91 -17.00 9.02 8.61
N HIS A 92 -16.06 9.64 7.91
CA HIS A 92 -14.77 9.06 7.54
C HIS A 92 -13.65 9.67 8.40
N TYR A 93 -12.99 8.79 9.17
CA TYR A 93 -11.89 9.16 10.05
C TYR A 93 -10.56 8.96 9.33
N ARG A 94 -9.89 10.06 9.01
CA ARG A 94 -8.54 10.06 8.47
C ARG A 94 -7.55 10.27 9.60
N LEU A 95 -6.61 9.33 9.75
CA LEU A 95 -5.52 9.41 10.70
C LEU A 95 -4.24 9.77 9.94
N ASP A 96 -3.81 11.02 10.08
CA ASP A 96 -2.55 11.51 9.53
C ASP A 96 -1.42 11.22 10.53
N LEU A 97 -0.47 10.39 10.13
CA LEU A 97 0.67 9.96 10.93
C LEU A 97 1.91 10.79 10.58
N ASP A 98 2.49 11.41 11.60
CA ASP A 98 3.79 12.05 11.50
C ASP A 98 4.79 11.38 12.46
N CYS A 99 5.88 10.89 11.88
CA CYS A 99 6.87 10.04 12.55
C CYS A 99 8.31 10.49 12.23
N GLY A 100 8.48 11.73 11.74
CA GLY A 100 9.78 12.30 11.41
C GLY A 100 10.62 11.38 10.52
N GLU A 101 11.77 10.93 11.02
CA GLU A 101 12.71 10.08 10.27
C GLU A 101 12.20 8.64 10.01
N ASN A 102 11.17 8.20 10.74
CA ASN A 102 10.67 6.83 10.70
C ASN A 102 9.52 6.60 9.70
N HIS A 103 9.15 7.59 8.87
CA HIS A 103 8.09 7.40 7.87
C HIS A 103 8.35 6.19 6.96
N GLY A 104 9.61 5.93 6.61
CA GLY A 104 9.99 4.81 5.74
C GLY A 104 9.63 3.43 6.30
N ALA A 105 9.73 3.24 7.62
CA ALA A 105 9.40 1.98 8.27
C ALA A 105 7.88 1.71 8.29
N ILE A 106 7.08 2.76 8.47
CA ILE A 106 5.60 2.68 8.50
C ILE A 106 5.03 2.48 7.12
N ILE A 107 5.59 3.17 6.12
CA ILE A 107 5.24 2.96 4.72
C ILE A 107 5.59 1.53 4.31
N GLY A 108 6.78 1.07 4.70
CA GLY A 108 7.30 -0.24 4.32
C GLY A 108 7.57 -0.36 2.82
N ARG A 109 7.73 -1.60 2.35
CA ARG A 109 8.03 -1.84 0.93
C ARG A 109 6.80 -1.56 0.08
N ARG A 110 6.83 -0.45 -0.67
CA ARG A 110 5.74 -0.05 -1.60
C ARG A 110 4.38 0.20 -0.92
N GLY A 111 4.38 0.55 0.37
CA GLY A 111 3.14 0.84 1.09
C GLY A 111 2.49 -0.40 1.71
N GLU A 112 3.07 -1.59 1.56
CA GLU A 112 2.50 -2.85 2.07
C GLU A 112 2.29 -2.80 3.59
N THR A 113 3.21 -2.18 4.34
CA THR A 113 3.09 -2.03 5.79
C THR A 113 1.99 -1.04 6.16
N LEU A 114 1.92 0.10 5.45
CA LEU A 114 0.87 1.10 5.66
C LEU A 114 -0.53 0.51 5.40
N ASP A 115 -0.69 -0.25 4.33
CA ASP A 115 -1.95 -0.92 4.00
C ASP A 115 -2.32 -1.96 5.06
N ALA A 116 -1.35 -2.74 5.54
CA ALA A 116 -1.57 -3.72 6.61
C ALA A 116 -1.97 -3.06 7.94
N LEU A 117 -1.29 -1.97 8.32
CA LEU A 117 -1.65 -1.18 9.50
C LEU A 117 -3.06 -0.60 9.37
N GLN A 118 -3.42 -0.05 8.20
CA GLN A 118 -4.75 0.48 7.96
C GLN A 118 -5.83 -0.59 8.12
N TYR A 119 -5.60 -1.77 7.56
CA TYR A 119 -6.53 -2.89 7.68
C TYR A 119 -6.74 -3.32 9.13
N LEU A 120 -5.66 -3.52 9.88
CA LEU A 120 -5.74 -3.94 11.29
C LEU A 120 -6.40 -2.87 12.16
N THR A 121 -6.04 -1.61 11.97
CA THR A 121 -6.63 -0.48 12.70
C THR A 121 -8.12 -0.36 12.43
N SER A 122 -8.55 -0.53 11.17
CA SER A 122 -9.97 -0.56 10.80
C SER A 122 -10.73 -1.72 11.46
N LEU A 123 -10.13 -2.92 11.52
CA LEU A 123 -10.74 -4.07 12.21
C LEU A 123 -10.92 -3.82 13.71
N VAL A 124 -9.93 -3.21 14.36
CA VAL A 124 -9.99 -2.91 15.79
C VAL A 124 -11.02 -1.84 16.10
N ALA A 125 -11.12 -0.79 15.28
CA ALA A 125 -12.14 0.25 15.46
C ALA A 125 -13.57 -0.30 15.31
N ASN A 126 -13.79 -1.18 14.34
CA ASN A 126 -15.08 -1.80 14.09
C ASN A 126 -15.40 -2.98 15.03
N ARG A 127 -14.47 -3.37 15.91
CA ARG A 127 -14.68 -4.48 16.82
C ARG A 127 -15.67 -4.10 17.93
N GLY A 128 -16.89 -4.61 17.82
CA GLY A 128 -17.95 -4.35 18.80
C GLY A 128 -18.55 -2.95 18.69
N ALA A 129 -18.37 -2.28 17.55
CA ALA A 129 -19.10 -1.07 17.21
C ALA A 129 -20.45 -1.45 16.59
N GLU A 130 -21.51 -0.71 16.93
CA GLU A 130 -22.85 -0.90 16.33
C GLU A 130 -22.91 -0.33 14.91
N GLU A 131 -22.14 0.74 14.65
CA GLU A 131 -22.03 1.39 13.35
C GLU A 131 -20.65 1.16 12.74
N TYR A 132 -20.61 1.04 11.40
CA TYR A 132 -19.37 0.85 10.67
C TYR A 132 -18.59 2.17 10.57
N ILE A 133 -17.42 2.19 11.18
CA ILE A 133 -16.51 3.33 11.19
C ILE A 133 -15.52 3.16 10.04
N ARG A 134 -15.52 4.11 9.10
CA ARG A 134 -14.52 4.15 8.03
C ARG A 134 -13.26 4.83 8.53
N ILE A 135 -12.14 4.11 8.49
CA ILE A 135 -10.81 4.64 8.86
C ILE A 135 -9.85 4.54 7.68
N SER A 136 -9.13 5.62 7.40
CA SER A 136 -8.00 5.66 6.48
C SER A 136 -6.73 6.11 7.20
N LEU A 137 -5.60 5.47 6.90
CA LEU A 137 -4.30 5.93 7.37
C LEU A 137 -3.60 6.70 6.26
N ASN A 138 -2.98 7.81 6.62
CA ASN A 138 -2.17 8.60 5.73
C ASN A 138 -0.82 8.93 6.39
N VAL A 139 0.24 8.88 5.61
CA VAL A 139 1.61 9.18 6.05
C VAL A 139 2.20 10.16 5.04
N GLY A 140 2.20 11.45 5.38
CA GLY A 140 2.54 12.52 4.46
C GLY A 140 1.69 12.47 3.17
N ASP A 141 2.34 12.56 2.01
CA ASP A 141 1.71 12.44 0.68
C ASP A 141 2.15 11.16 -0.04
N TYR A 142 2.27 10.05 0.70
CA TYR A 142 2.87 8.83 0.17
C TYR A 142 2.09 8.28 -1.03
N ARG A 143 0.75 8.25 -0.98
CA ARG A 143 -0.07 7.65 -2.04
C ARG A 143 0.05 8.43 -3.35
N GLU A 144 -0.01 9.76 -3.29
CA GLU A 144 0.12 10.66 -4.43
C GLU A 144 1.51 10.54 -5.06
N LYS A 145 2.56 10.59 -4.23
CA LYS A 145 3.95 10.40 -4.68
C LYS A 145 4.14 9.01 -5.28
N ARG A 146 3.53 7.98 -4.69
CA ARG A 146 3.62 6.60 -5.19
C ARG A 146 2.99 6.48 -6.57
N ASP A 147 1.80 7.04 -6.76
CA ASP A 147 1.13 7.04 -8.06
C ASP A 147 1.98 7.74 -9.12
N GLU A 148 2.57 8.89 -8.81
CA GLU A 148 3.47 9.58 -9.73
C GLU A 148 4.69 8.74 -10.10
N THR A 149 5.31 8.06 -9.12
CA THR A 149 6.46 7.17 -9.38
C THR A 149 6.07 5.99 -10.28
N LEU A 150 4.88 5.41 -10.12
CA LEU A 150 4.37 4.32 -10.94
C LEU A 150 4.09 4.77 -12.38
N ARG A 151 3.50 5.96 -12.54
CA ARG A 151 3.30 6.58 -13.87
C ARG A 151 4.63 6.84 -14.57
N SER A 152 5.62 7.37 -13.84
CA SER A 152 6.97 7.60 -14.37
C SER A 152 7.67 6.29 -14.76
N LEU A 153 7.56 5.26 -13.92
CA LEU A 153 8.07 3.92 -14.20
C LEU A 153 7.44 3.32 -15.46
N ALA A 154 6.11 3.44 -15.60
CA ALA A 154 5.38 2.97 -16.78
C ALA A 154 5.87 3.66 -18.04
N ARG A 155 5.92 5.00 -18.06
CA ARG A 155 6.40 5.79 -19.19
C ARG A 155 7.84 5.45 -19.57
N LYS A 156 8.73 5.32 -18.60
CA LYS A 156 10.14 4.98 -18.83
C LYS A 156 10.29 3.61 -19.51
N ASN A 157 9.59 2.60 -19.01
CA ASN A 157 9.67 1.25 -19.57
C ASN A 157 8.94 1.14 -20.92
N ALA A 158 7.81 1.82 -21.11
CA ALA A 158 7.14 1.90 -22.39
C ALA A 158 8.03 2.52 -23.47
N ASN A 159 8.72 3.63 -23.16
CA ASN A 159 9.70 4.24 -24.08
C ASN A 159 10.87 3.30 -24.40
N GLN A 160 11.32 2.50 -23.44
CA GLN A 160 12.34 1.48 -23.66
C GLN A 160 11.85 0.39 -24.61
N VAL A 161 10.61 -0.07 -24.44
CA VAL A 161 9.97 -1.04 -25.33
C VAL A 161 9.81 -0.47 -26.75
N LEU A 162 9.35 0.78 -26.89
CA LEU A 162 9.26 1.48 -28.19
C LEU A 162 10.62 1.60 -28.89
N LYS A 163 11.66 1.93 -28.13
CA LYS A 163 13.00 2.13 -28.68
C LYS A 163 13.65 0.82 -29.14
N TYR A 164 13.66 -0.19 -28.29
CA TYR A 164 14.44 -1.42 -28.51
C TYR A 164 13.61 -2.62 -28.98
N GLY A 165 12.28 -2.57 -28.83
CA GLY A 165 11.36 -3.65 -29.20
C GLY A 165 11.44 -4.89 -28.33
N ARG A 166 12.07 -4.81 -27.16
CA ARG A 166 12.12 -5.93 -26.19
C ARG A 166 11.06 -5.73 -25.12
N ASN A 167 10.30 -6.77 -24.84
CA ASN A 167 9.31 -6.76 -23.77
C ASN A 167 9.99 -6.54 -22.41
N VAL A 168 9.33 -5.76 -21.55
CA VAL A 168 9.78 -5.50 -20.19
C VAL A 168 8.79 -6.10 -19.21
N THR A 169 9.28 -6.92 -18.29
CA THR A 169 8.50 -7.47 -17.19
C THR A 169 8.80 -6.67 -15.93
N LEU A 170 7.78 -6.09 -15.32
CA LEU A 170 7.91 -5.34 -14.07
C LEU A 170 7.88 -6.28 -12.85
N GLU A 171 8.20 -5.73 -11.69
CA GLU A 171 8.09 -6.44 -10.43
C GLU A 171 6.63 -6.78 -10.09
N PRO A 172 6.37 -7.87 -9.33
CA PRO A 172 5.03 -8.20 -8.83
C PRO A 172 4.47 -7.10 -7.95
N MET A 173 3.22 -6.69 -8.14
CA MET A 173 2.67 -5.50 -7.48
C MET A 173 1.16 -5.64 -7.24
N ASN A 174 0.62 -4.83 -6.33
CA ASN A 174 -0.79 -4.97 -5.93
C ASN A 174 -1.75 -4.62 -7.09
N PRO A 175 -3.02 -5.05 -7.06
CA PRO A 175 -3.98 -4.77 -8.14
C PRO A 175 -4.15 -3.29 -8.47
N TYR A 176 -4.07 -2.40 -7.48
CA TYR A 176 -4.17 -0.96 -7.67
C TYR A 176 -2.97 -0.42 -8.45
N GLU A 177 -1.74 -0.77 -8.06
CA GLU A 177 -0.52 -0.38 -8.75
C GLU A 177 -0.51 -0.89 -10.20
N ARG A 178 -0.95 -2.14 -10.43
CA ARG A 178 -1.08 -2.69 -11.79
C ARG A 178 -2.05 -1.86 -12.63
N ARG A 179 -3.18 -1.44 -12.04
CA ARG A 179 -4.16 -0.59 -12.72
C ARG A 179 -3.56 0.76 -13.11
N VAL A 180 -2.82 1.43 -12.22
CA VAL A 180 -2.15 2.70 -12.52
C VAL A 180 -1.22 2.53 -13.73
N ILE A 181 -0.43 1.46 -13.77
CA ILE A 181 0.48 1.17 -14.89
C ILE A 181 -0.30 0.89 -16.18
N HIS A 182 -1.33 0.04 -16.13
CA HIS A 182 -2.16 -0.27 -17.29
C HIS A 182 -2.81 0.99 -17.87
N THR A 183 -3.43 1.83 -17.04
CA THR A 183 -4.04 3.09 -17.46
C THR A 183 -3.01 4.03 -18.06
N THR A 184 -1.82 4.17 -17.45
CA THR A 184 -0.75 5.02 -18.00
C THR A 184 -0.26 4.53 -19.37
N ILE A 185 -0.16 3.21 -19.57
CA ILE A 185 0.29 2.63 -20.84
C ILE A 185 -0.79 2.76 -21.92
N GLN A 186 -2.06 2.66 -21.56
CA GLN A 186 -3.18 2.85 -22.50
C GLN A 186 -3.21 4.25 -23.12
N GLU A 187 -2.65 5.25 -22.44
CA GLU A 187 -2.51 6.62 -22.97
C GLU A 187 -1.36 6.75 -24.00
N MET A 188 -0.50 5.73 -24.13
CA MET A 188 0.67 5.76 -25.01
C MET A 188 0.45 4.91 -26.27
N GLU A 189 0.69 5.48 -27.45
CA GLU A 189 0.58 4.76 -28.72
C GLU A 189 1.72 3.76 -28.93
N GLY A 190 1.39 2.60 -29.52
CA GLY A 190 2.34 1.59 -29.98
C GLY A 190 2.91 0.66 -28.90
N VAL A 191 2.36 0.71 -27.69
CA VAL A 191 2.65 -0.22 -26.59
C VAL A 191 1.37 -0.77 -26.01
N GLN A 192 1.44 -1.99 -25.51
CA GLN A 192 0.35 -2.65 -24.82
C GLN A 192 0.87 -3.28 -23.52
N SER A 193 -0.05 -3.57 -22.61
CA SER A 193 0.27 -4.14 -21.31
C SER A 193 -0.66 -5.29 -20.95
N HIS A 194 -0.12 -6.33 -20.33
CA HIS A 194 -0.88 -7.47 -19.83
C HIS A 194 -0.34 -7.94 -18.47
N SER A 195 -1.23 -8.36 -17.58
CA SER A 195 -0.85 -8.88 -16.25
C SER A 195 -0.61 -10.40 -16.32
N VAL A 196 0.55 -10.87 -15.88
CA VAL A 196 0.94 -12.30 -15.84
C VAL A 196 1.21 -12.73 -14.39
N GLY A 197 0.86 -13.97 -14.04
CA GLY A 197 1.03 -14.54 -12.70
C GLY A 197 -0.25 -14.54 -11.87
N SER A 198 -0.16 -15.09 -10.65
CA SER A 198 -1.25 -15.23 -9.67
C SER A 198 -0.98 -14.41 -8.41
N ASP A 199 -2.04 -13.84 -7.84
CA ASP A 199 -2.05 -13.14 -6.54
C ASP A 199 -0.83 -12.25 -6.27
N SER A 200 0.02 -12.64 -5.32
CA SER A 200 1.21 -11.89 -4.88
C SER A 200 2.32 -11.80 -5.92
N ASP A 201 2.43 -12.80 -6.81
CA ASP A 201 3.46 -12.86 -7.85
C ASP A 201 3.01 -12.24 -9.18
N ARG A 202 1.79 -11.69 -9.19
CA ARG A 202 1.19 -11.09 -10.38
C ARG A 202 1.87 -9.77 -10.72
N ARG A 203 2.32 -9.67 -11.97
CA ARG A 203 3.16 -8.58 -12.49
C ARG A 203 2.66 -8.11 -13.85
N VAL A 204 3.03 -6.89 -14.23
CA VAL A 204 2.69 -6.30 -15.53
C VAL A 204 3.83 -6.53 -16.50
N VAL A 205 3.50 -7.02 -17.69
CA VAL A 205 4.40 -7.12 -18.84
C VAL A 205 4.00 -6.05 -19.84
N ILE A 206 4.98 -5.28 -20.29
CA ILE A 206 4.84 -4.24 -21.31
C ILE A 206 5.47 -4.77 -22.60
N SER A 207 4.71 -4.75 -23.68
CA SER A 207 5.14 -5.21 -25.00
C SER A 207 4.77 -4.20 -26.08
N LEU A 208 5.39 -4.31 -27.25
CA LEU A 208 4.96 -3.56 -28.41
C LEU A 208 3.54 -3.99 -28.80
N GLU A 209 2.77 -3.03 -29.29
CA GLU A 209 1.50 -3.30 -29.94
C GLU A 209 1.73 -4.04 -31.27
N GLU A 210 0.76 -4.88 -31.67
CA GLU A 210 0.89 -5.66 -32.90
C GLU A 210 1.05 -4.74 -34.12
N GLY A 211 2.04 -5.04 -34.96
CA GLY A 211 2.31 -4.25 -36.17
C GLY A 211 3.23 -3.04 -35.98
N VAL A 212 3.59 -2.67 -34.75
CA VAL A 212 4.50 -1.56 -34.46
C VAL A 212 5.95 -2.02 -34.53
N LYS A 213 6.77 -1.31 -35.30
CA LYS A 213 8.22 -1.58 -35.40
C LYS A 213 8.99 -0.68 -34.43
N PRO A 214 10.00 -1.21 -33.73
CA PRO A 214 10.81 -0.41 -32.82
C PRO A 214 11.68 0.61 -33.56
N THR A 215 11.82 1.80 -32.98
CA THR A 215 12.52 2.93 -33.61
C THR A 215 14.01 2.67 -33.85
N HIS A 216 14.66 1.84 -33.02
CA HIS A 216 16.06 1.40 -33.19
C HIS A 216 16.18 -0.09 -33.56
N GLY A 217 15.15 -0.69 -34.16
CA GLY A 217 15.12 -2.11 -34.52
C GLY A 217 16.09 -2.57 -35.62
N GLY A 218 16.84 -1.66 -36.25
CA GLY A 218 17.71 -1.96 -37.37
C GLY A 218 19.18 -1.73 -37.02
N GLY A 219 19.91 -2.77 -36.61
CA GLY A 219 21.34 -2.61 -36.36
C GLY A 219 22.14 -3.84 -35.92
N TYR A 220 21.53 -4.99 -35.65
CA TYR A 220 22.32 -6.22 -35.59
C TYR A 220 22.68 -6.67 -37.01
N HIS A 221 23.78 -6.10 -37.51
CA HIS A 221 24.47 -6.52 -38.72
C HIS A 221 24.63 -8.05 -38.75
N LYS A 222 23.76 -8.71 -39.51
CA LYS A 222 24.01 -10.06 -40.04
C LYS A 222 24.97 -9.92 -41.22
N GLY A 223 26.19 -9.48 -40.91
CA GLY A 223 27.26 -9.18 -41.86
C GLY A 223 28.53 -9.96 -41.52
N ARG A 224 28.52 -11.27 -41.77
CA ARG A 224 29.72 -12.10 -41.99
C ARG A 224 29.25 -13.30 -42.81
N GLY A 225 29.35 -13.30 -44.13
CA GLY A 225 30.57 -13.08 -44.90
C GLY A 225 31.20 -14.45 -45.14
N GLY A 226 30.86 -15.10 -46.26
CA GLY A 226 31.32 -16.45 -46.59
C GLY A 226 31.03 -16.88 -48.02
N ARG A 227 31.23 -15.98 -49.00
CA ARG A 227 31.43 -16.36 -50.41
C ARG A 227 32.93 -16.23 -50.70
N GLY A 228 33.60 -17.38 -50.80
CA GLY A 228 34.99 -17.54 -51.26
C GLY A 228 35.31 -19.04 -51.25
N ARG A 229 35.17 -19.75 -52.37
CA ARG A 229 36.16 -19.93 -53.44
C ARG A 229 37.05 -21.14 -53.16
N SER A 230 36.82 -22.21 -53.93
CA SER A 230 37.79 -23.10 -54.57
C SER A 230 39.14 -23.29 -53.87
N GLY A 231 39.42 -24.51 -53.41
CA GLY A 231 40.76 -24.98 -53.10
C GLY A 231 40.74 -26.47 -52.75
N GLY A 232 40.96 -27.34 -53.73
CA GLY A 232 41.28 -28.74 -53.49
C GLY A 232 42.74 -28.89 -53.08
N HIS A 233 43.03 -29.87 -52.22
CA HIS A 233 44.09 -30.88 -52.43
C HIS A 233 44.04 -31.93 -51.31
N ASP A 234 44.35 -33.16 -51.71
CA ASP A 234 44.51 -34.37 -50.91
C ASP A 234 45.37 -34.26 -49.64
N SER A 235 45.07 -35.08 -48.63
CA SER A 235 46.03 -36.10 -48.11
C SER A 235 45.49 -36.91 -46.90
N ARG A 236 45.20 -38.19 -47.18
CA ARG A 236 45.65 -39.42 -46.47
C ARG A 236 45.72 -39.48 -44.92
N GLY A 237 44.72 -40.17 -44.34
CA GLY A 237 44.87 -41.34 -43.44
C GLY A 237 44.94 -41.12 -41.90
N PRO A 238 44.83 -42.18 -41.06
CA PRO A 238 44.14 -43.46 -41.21
C PRO A 238 43.07 -43.72 -40.11
N ARG A 239 42.29 -44.79 -40.31
CA ARG A 239 41.29 -45.34 -39.38
C ARG A 239 41.88 -45.67 -38.00
N ARG A 240 41.11 -45.39 -36.95
CA ARG A 240 41.16 -46.15 -35.68
C ARG A 240 39.74 -46.46 -35.23
N ASP A 241 39.48 -47.76 -35.15
CA ASP A 241 38.33 -48.36 -34.49
C ASP A 241 38.36 -48.02 -33.00
N ALA A 242 37.23 -47.55 -32.47
CA ALA A 242 36.95 -47.59 -31.04
C ALA A 242 35.43 -47.66 -30.85
N SER A 243 34.98 -48.88 -30.58
CA SER A 243 33.72 -49.19 -29.94
C SER A 243 33.50 -48.36 -28.68
N SER A 244 32.39 -47.62 -28.62
CA SER A 244 31.65 -47.44 -27.37
C SER A 244 30.19 -47.06 -27.68
N SER A 245 29.34 -48.05 -27.44
CA SER A 245 27.98 -47.98 -26.91
C SER A 245 27.41 -46.57 -26.66
N ALA A 246 26.38 -46.27 -27.46
CA ALA A 246 25.06 -45.82 -27.03
C ALA A 246 24.98 -45.01 -25.73
N PHE A 247 24.73 -43.70 -25.84
CA PHE A 247 23.68 -42.96 -25.12
C PHE A 247 23.58 -41.57 -25.75
N ARG A 248 22.87 -41.48 -26.89
CA ARG A 248 22.44 -40.19 -27.45
C ARG A 248 21.03 -39.95 -26.94
N GLU A 249 20.95 -39.20 -25.84
CA GLU A 249 19.70 -38.69 -25.31
C GLU A 249 19.01 -37.87 -26.41
N LYS A 250 17.80 -38.30 -26.78
CA LYS A 250 16.95 -37.59 -27.73
C LYS A 250 16.58 -36.25 -27.10
N ASN A 251 16.96 -35.18 -27.78
CA ASN A 251 16.42 -33.84 -27.57
C ASN A 251 14.88 -33.92 -27.53
N PRO A 252 14.18 -33.55 -26.44
CA PRO A 252 12.73 -33.50 -26.45
C PRO A 252 12.31 -32.45 -27.48
N GLN A 253 11.52 -32.86 -28.47
CA GLN A 253 10.86 -31.94 -29.38
C GLN A 253 10.05 -30.94 -28.54
N GLU A 254 10.30 -29.64 -28.73
CA GLU A 254 9.37 -28.61 -28.29
C GLU A 254 7.99 -28.94 -28.85
N PRO A 255 6.92 -28.98 -28.03
CA PRO A 255 5.59 -29.20 -28.55
C PRO A 255 5.22 -28.00 -29.43
N SER A 256 5.00 -28.25 -30.72
CA SER A 256 4.40 -27.30 -31.64
C SER A 256 2.97 -27.00 -31.17
N ARG A 257 2.82 -26.01 -30.30
CA ARG A 257 1.50 -25.48 -29.94
C ARG A 257 0.98 -24.66 -31.10
N THR A 258 0.07 -25.24 -31.88
CA THR A 258 -0.88 -24.47 -32.68
C THR A 258 -1.66 -23.53 -31.74
N PRO A 259 -1.81 -22.24 -32.07
CA PRO A 259 -2.66 -21.36 -31.26
C PRO A 259 -4.11 -21.81 -31.41
N HIS A 260 -4.71 -22.31 -30.32
CA HIS A 260 -6.14 -22.52 -30.24
C HIS A 260 -6.82 -21.15 -30.29
N ARG A 261 -7.62 -20.89 -31.32
CA ARG A 261 -8.52 -19.73 -31.38
C ARG A 261 -9.80 -20.06 -30.63
N ASP A 262 -9.75 -19.95 -29.31
CA ASP A 262 -10.95 -19.99 -28.48
C ASP A 262 -11.20 -18.59 -27.89
N ALA A 263 -11.63 -17.67 -28.75
CA ALA A 263 -12.39 -16.48 -28.35
C ALA A 263 -12.99 -15.84 -29.60
N GLY A 264 -14.30 -15.99 -29.75
CA GLY A 264 -15.09 -15.16 -30.66
C GLY A 264 -14.87 -13.68 -30.32
N SER A 265 -14.88 -12.85 -31.36
CA SER A 265 -14.77 -11.39 -31.32
C SER A 265 -15.79 -10.74 -30.38
N ALA A 266 -15.46 -10.62 -29.10
CA ALA A 266 -16.18 -9.79 -28.14
C ALA A 266 -15.18 -9.06 -27.21
N PRO A 267 -15.25 -7.73 -27.07
CA PRO A 267 -14.43 -7.02 -26.11
C PRO A 267 -14.89 -7.34 -24.68
N LEU A 268 -13.96 -7.74 -23.81
CA LEU A 268 -14.21 -8.11 -22.41
C LEU A 268 -14.62 -6.92 -21.50
N TYR A 269 -14.69 -5.70 -22.03
CA TYR A 269 -15.14 -4.52 -21.30
C TYR A 269 -16.05 -3.67 -22.18
N GLY A 270 -17.30 -3.52 -21.77
CA GLY A 270 -18.24 -2.56 -22.36
C GLY A 270 -17.80 -1.13 -22.03
N LYS A 271 -17.82 -0.25 -23.03
CA LYS A 271 -17.71 1.20 -22.82
C LYS A 271 -18.84 1.65 -21.90
N ILE A 272 -18.52 2.37 -20.84
CA ILE A 272 -19.53 3.07 -20.04
C ILE A 272 -19.93 4.31 -20.83
N GLU A 273 -21.14 4.32 -21.36
CA GLU A 273 -21.75 5.51 -21.94
C GLU A 273 -22.15 6.46 -20.81
N THR A 274 -21.60 7.67 -20.83
CA THR A 274 -22.06 8.76 -19.97
C THR A 274 -23.42 9.22 -20.47
N LYS A 275 -24.48 9.00 -19.69
CA LYS A 275 -25.79 9.63 -19.92
C LYS A 275 -25.63 11.15 -19.82
N SER A 276 -25.87 11.83 -20.93
CA SER A 276 -26.17 13.26 -20.97
C SER A 276 -27.66 13.45 -20.68
N GLU A 277 -27.98 14.14 -19.59
CA GLU A 277 -29.23 14.88 -19.39
C GLU A 277 -28.86 16.28 -18.89
#